data_AF-A0A8H6S5D0-F1
#
_entry.id   AF-A0A8H6S5D0-F1
#
_cell.length_a   1.000
_cell.length_b   1.000
_cell.length_c   1.000
_cell.angle_alpha   90.00
_cell.angle_beta   90.00
_cell.angle_gamma   90.00
#
_symmetry.space_group_name_H-M   'P 1'
#
loop_
_entity.id
_entity.type
_entity.pdbx_description
1 polymer ?
#
loop_
_entity_poly.entity_id
_entity_poly.type
_entity_poly.pdbx_seq_one_letter_code
_entity_poly.pdbx_strand_id
1 'polypeptide(L)'
;MTEEQIKALQSTGGDHLAATEKNILGNHLSELWEAVKDVRSKTGGRIDFVLDNAGFELYCDSVYADFLIQSGLASKIHSMASVLRDLVSFKGDLNHRKLTYDCAAPASTPFDQAIGPMASSAGVPKVVSLRTIKSDVVVGLGPDGDVTAERLDKEEPGWKISGKYVGFGVSFIEGN
;
A
#
# COMPACT_ATOMS: atom_id res chain seq x y z
N MET A 1 24.18 -15.09 16.51
CA MET A 1 23.60 -13.75 16.63
C MET A 1 23.39 -13.50 18.12
N THR A 2 24.07 -12.50 18.70
CA THR A 2 24.04 -12.23 20.15
C THR A 2 22.88 -11.29 20.52
N GLU A 3 22.50 -11.25 21.79
CA GLU A 3 21.43 -10.38 22.30
C GLU A 3 21.71 -8.89 22.01
N GLU A 4 22.97 -8.47 22.04
CA GLU A 4 23.37 -7.11 21.68
C GLU A 4 23.18 -6.82 20.19
N GLN A 5 23.41 -7.81 19.31
CA GLN A 5 23.16 -7.65 17.87
C GLN A 5 21.65 -7.52 17.57
N ILE A 6 20.81 -8.21 18.34
CA ILE A 6 19.34 -8.07 18.24
C ILE A 6 18.89 -6.68 18.70
N LYS A 7 19.41 -6.21 19.85
CA LYS A 7 19.09 -4.86 20.36
C LYS A 7 19.58 -3.75 19.44
N ALA A 8 20.76 -3.90 18.82
CA ALA A 8 21.29 -2.94 17.86
C ALA A 8 20.45 -2.86 16.56
N LEU A 9 19.94 -3.99 16.07
CA LEU A 9 19.00 -4.04 14.94
C LEU A 9 17.64 -3.41 15.29
N GLN A 10 17.17 -3.58 16.53
CA GLN A 10 15.92 -2.97 17.00
C GLN A 10 16.06 -1.47 17.28
N SER A 11 17.20 -1.02 17.81
CA SER A 11 17.45 0.40 18.08
C SER A 11 17.72 1.21 16.81
N THR A 12 18.37 0.62 15.81
CA THR A 12 18.54 1.23 14.48
C THR A 12 17.22 1.29 13.71
N GLY A 13 16.29 0.36 13.96
CA GLY A 13 14.96 0.38 13.36
C GLY A 13 14.21 1.69 13.58
N GLY A 14 14.18 2.24 14.80
CA GLY A 14 13.41 3.46 15.11
C GLY A 14 13.84 4.70 14.31
N ASP A 15 15.14 5.02 14.30
CA ASP A 15 15.66 6.18 13.59
C ASP A 15 15.67 5.99 12.06
N HIS A 16 15.93 4.77 11.57
CA HIS A 16 15.81 4.45 10.15
C HIS A 16 14.35 4.47 9.67
N LEU A 17 13.40 4.03 10.50
CA LEU A 17 11.96 4.12 10.25
C LEU A 17 11.52 5.59 10.21
N ALA A 18 11.91 6.40 11.19
CA ALA A 18 11.60 7.83 11.21
C ALA A 18 12.23 8.58 10.02
N ALA A 19 13.40 8.15 9.54
CA ALA A 19 14.02 8.69 8.32
C ALA A 19 13.29 8.24 7.04
N THR A 20 12.71 7.03 7.01
CA THR A 20 11.92 6.53 5.88
C THR A 20 10.49 7.06 5.89
N GLU A 21 9.92 7.40 7.05
CA GLU A 21 8.61 8.05 7.18
C GLU A 21 8.54 9.36 6.40
N LYS A 22 9.63 10.13 6.37
CA LYS A 22 9.73 11.38 5.59
C LYS A 22 9.59 11.16 4.08
N ASN A 23 9.79 9.94 3.60
CA ASN A 23 9.66 9.57 2.20
C ASN A 23 8.27 8.98 1.87
N ILE A 24 7.37 8.86 2.86
CA ILE A 24 5.98 8.46 2.64
C ILE A 24 5.21 9.71 2.18
N LEU A 25 4.86 9.76 0.89
CA LEU A 25 4.15 10.90 0.29
C LEU A 25 2.64 10.78 0.39
N GLY A 26 2.11 9.55 0.42
CA GLY A 26 0.69 9.26 0.67
C GLY A 26 0.60 8.24 1.77
N ASN A 27 -0.03 8.59 2.90
CA ASN A 27 -0.13 7.72 4.06
C ASN A 27 -1.59 7.49 4.44
N HIS A 28 -2.12 6.34 4.03
CA HIS A 28 -3.47 5.91 4.36
C HIS A 28 -3.48 4.71 5.34
N LEU A 29 -2.47 4.61 6.21
CA LEU A 29 -2.33 3.47 7.13
C LEU A 29 -3.43 3.45 8.20
N SER A 30 -3.92 4.61 8.62
CA SER A 30 -5.03 4.72 9.58
C SER A 30 -6.32 4.18 8.97
N GLU A 31 -6.61 4.55 7.72
CA GLU A 31 -7.79 4.09 7.01
C GLU A 31 -7.67 2.58 6.68
N LEU A 32 -6.47 2.10 6.33
CA LEU A 32 -6.21 0.67 6.20
C LEU A 32 -6.50 -0.09 7.50
N TRP A 33 -6.07 0.45 8.65
CA TRP A 33 -6.33 -0.15 9.95
C TRP A 33 -7.82 -0.26 10.24
N GLU A 34 -8.58 0.80 9.98
CA GLU A 34 -10.05 0.76 10.08
C GLU A 34 -10.64 -0.28 9.12
N ALA A 35 -10.16 -0.36 7.88
CA ALA A 35 -10.58 -1.35 6.89
C ALA A 35 -10.45 -2.78 7.39
N VAL A 36 -9.28 -3.11 7.97
CA VAL A 36 -8.97 -4.45 8.47
C VAL A 36 -9.89 -4.81 9.64
N LYS A 37 -10.13 -3.88 10.57
CA LYS A 37 -11.08 -4.10 11.68
C LYS A 37 -12.50 -4.35 11.18
N ASP A 38 -12.94 -3.56 10.21
CA ASP A 38 -14.25 -3.67 9.58
C ASP A 38 -14.45 -5.05 8.95
N VAL A 39 -13.48 -5.46 8.13
CA VAL A 39 -13.49 -6.73 7.41
C VAL A 39 -13.43 -7.93 8.37
N ARG A 40 -12.62 -7.82 9.44
CA ARG A 40 -12.61 -8.80 10.53
C ARG A 40 -14.01 -8.98 11.14
N SER A 41 -14.72 -7.90 11.41
CA SER A 41 -16.04 -7.93 12.05
C SER A 41 -17.16 -8.51 11.17
N LYS A 42 -17.12 -8.27 9.86
CA LYS A 42 -18.19 -8.63 8.93
C LYS A 42 -18.07 -10.06 8.41
N THR A 43 -16.88 -10.48 8.01
CA THR A 43 -16.67 -11.72 7.24
C THR A 43 -15.60 -12.62 7.83
N GLY A 44 -15.04 -12.22 8.98
CA GLY A 44 -13.96 -12.92 9.65
C GLY A 44 -12.58 -12.65 9.04
N GLY A 45 -12.41 -11.65 8.16
CA GLY A 45 -11.07 -11.25 7.74
C GLY A 45 -10.49 -12.06 6.56
N ARG A 46 -11.09 -12.00 5.36
CA ARG A 46 -10.49 -12.63 4.16
C ARG A 46 -9.72 -11.59 3.36
N ILE A 47 -8.40 -11.63 3.48
CA ILE A 47 -7.48 -10.65 2.91
C ILE A 47 -6.61 -11.32 1.84
N ASP A 48 -6.48 -10.70 0.68
CA ASP A 48 -5.57 -11.17 -0.35
C ASP A 48 -4.38 -10.26 -0.56
N PHE A 49 -3.26 -10.87 -0.96
CA PHE A 49 -2.09 -10.17 -1.45
C PHE A 49 -1.88 -10.48 -2.92
N VAL A 50 -1.85 -9.44 -3.73
CA VAL A 50 -1.31 -9.48 -5.09
C VAL A 50 0.16 -9.09 -4.98
N LEU A 51 1.03 -10.09 -4.99
CA LEU A 51 2.46 -9.97 -4.73
C LEU A 51 3.20 -9.35 -5.94
N ASP A 52 4.41 -8.84 -5.69
CA ASP A 52 5.29 -8.23 -6.71
C ASP A 52 6.56 -9.06 -6.90
N ASN A 53 7.51 -8.96 -5.96
CA ASN A 53 8.82 -9.60 -6.08
C ASN A 53 8.97 -10.84 -5.18
N ALA A 54 9.82 -11.76 -5.63
CA ALA A 54 10.29 -12.89 -4.83
C ALA A 54 11.39 -12.47 -3.83
N GLY A 55 11.87 -13.41 -3.02
CA GLY A 55 12.99 -13.16 -2.09
C GLY A 55 12.53 -12.43 -0.83
N PHE A 56 13.25 -11.36 -0.46
CA PHE A 56 13.02 -10.67 0.81
C PHE A 56 11.64 -9.99 0.89
N GLU A 57 11.14 -9.43 -0.22
CA GLU A 57 9.79 -8.84 -0.24
C GLU A 57 8.71 -9.89 0.01
N LEU A 58 8.80 -11.05 -0.66
CA LEU A 58 7.89 -12.18 -0.41
C LEU A 58 7.97 -12.69 1.03
N TYR A 59 9.18 -12.71 1.61
CA TYR A 59 9.36 -13.08 3.01
C TYR A 59 8.65 -12.10 3.95
N CYS A 60 8.84 -10.79 3.76
CA CYS A 60 8.13 -9.77 4.54
C CYS A 60 6.62 -9.88 4.39
N ASP A 61 6.12 -10.12 3.18
CA ASP A 61 4.69 -10.33 2.92
C ASP A 61 4.15 -11.58 3.63
N SER A 62 4.95 -12.64 3.68
CA SER A 62 4.61 -13.87 4.42
C SER A 62 4.57 -13.64 5.93
N VAL A 63 5.53 -12.90 6.48
CA VAL A 63 5.55 -12.52 7.91
C VAL A 63 4.36 -11.63 8.25
N TYR A 64 4.02 -10.67 7.39
CA TYR A 64 2.86 -9.81 7.59
C TYR A 64 1.55 -10.61 7.53
N ALA A 65 1.43 -11.52 6.57
CA ALA A 65 0.28 -12.42 6.48
C ALA A 65 0.13 -13.31 7.74
N ASP A 66 1.24 -13.89 8.20
CA ASP A 66 1.27 -14.70 9.41
C ASP A 66 0.85 -13.90 10.66
N PHE A 67 1.33 -12.66 10.80
CA PHE A 67 0.88 -11.74 11.84
C PHE A 67 -0.63 -11.50 11.80
N LEU A 68 -1.21 -11.24 10.62
CA LEU A 68 -2.65 -11.01 10.47
C LEU A 68 -3.48 -12.22 10.91
N ILE A 69 -3.03 -13.44 10.61
CA ILE A 69 -3.68 -14.68 11.05
C ILE A 69 -3.53 -14.88 12.56
N GLN A 70 -2.31 -14.79 13.10
CA GLN A 70 -2.04 -15.07 14.51
C GLN A 70 -2.68 -14.05 15.46
N SER A 71 -2.78 -12.78 15.04
CA SER A 71 -3.48 -11.73 15.77
C SER A 71 -5.01 -11.84 15.69
N GLY A 72 -5.54 -12.74 14.85
CA GLY A 72 -6.98 -12.88 14.60
C GLY A 72 -7.60 -11.70 13.85
N LEU A 73 -6.78 -10.92 13.12
CA LEU A 73 -7.22 -9.86 12.21
C LEU A 73 -7.71 -10.44 10.88
N ALA A 74 -7.16 -11.58 10.48
CA ALA A 74 -7.59 -12.36 9.32
C ALA A 74 -7.88 -13.81 9.72
N SER A 75 -8.92 -14.42 9.13
CA SER A 75 -9.15 -15.88 9.21
C SER A 75 -8.55 -16.61 8.02
N LYS A 76 -8.33 -15.92 6.90
CA LYS A 76 -7.82 -16.52 5.67
C LYS A 76 -7.06 -15.51 4.83
N ILE A 77 -5.92 -15.95 4.32
CA ILE A 77 -5.09 -15.19 3.38
C ILE A 77 -4.85 -15.99 2.12
N HIS A 78 -4.87 -15.33 0.97
CA HIS A 78 -4.41 -15.93 -0.29
C HIS A 78 -3.41 -15.04 -1.01
N SER A 79 -2.42 -15.69 -1.61
CA SER A 79 -1.33 -15.10 -2.39
C SER A 79 -1.69 -15.01 -3.87
N MET A 80 -2.86 -14.46 -4.18
CA MET A 80 -3.33 -13.99 -5.49
C MET A 80 -4.80 -13.62 -5.34
N ALA A 81 -5.24 -12.52 -5.94
CA ALA A 81 -6.65 -12.12 -5.92
C ALA A 81 -7.54 -13.22 -6.52
N SER A 82 -8.62 -13.58 -5.81
CA SER A 82 -9.68 -14.42 -6.38
C SER A 82 -11.08 -13.93 -6.00
N VAL A 83 -12.10 -14.50 -6.63
CA VAL A 83 -13.45 -13.93 -6.80
C VAL A 83 -14.32 -13.71 -5.55
N LEU A 84 -13.81 -13.84 -4.32
CA LEU A 84 -14.60 -13.63 -3.08
C LEU A 84 -13.72 -13.11 -1.93
N ARG A 85 -13.43 -11.81 -1.94
CA ARG A 85 -12.57 -11.17 -0.94
C ARG A 85 -13.17 -9.88 -0.42
N ASP A 86 -12.74 -9.52 0.77
CA ASP A 86 -13.21 -8.33 1.47
C ASP A 86 -12.21 -7.18 1.36
N LEU A 87 -10.91 -7.53 1.32
CA LEU A 87 -9.79 -6.61 1.14
C LEU A 87 -8.73 -7.27 0.23
N VAL A 88 -8.22 -6.51 -0.74
CA VAL A 88 -7.10 -6.94 -1.60
C VAL A 88 -5.99 -5.90 -1.52
N SER A 89 -4.81 -6.35 -1.11
CA SER A 89 -3.58 -5.57 -1.04
C SER A 89 -2.68 -5.84 -2.23
N PHE A 90 -2.53 -4.83 -3.08
CA PHE A 90 -1.65 -4.83 -4.25
C PHE A 90 -0.29 -4.29 -3.88
N LYS A 91 0.73 -5.15 -3.99
CA LYS A 91 2.12 -4.80 -3.67
C LYS A 91 2.85 -4.28 -4.90
N GLY A 92 3.67 -3.25 -4.71
CA GLY A 92 4.65 -2.82 -5.71
C GLY A 92 4.12 -1.89 -6.80
N ASP A 93 5.05 -1.39 -7.62
CA ASP A 93 4.81 -0.34 -8.60
C ASP A 93 4.04 -0.85 -9.82
N LEU A 94 4.36 -2.07 -10.30
CA LEU A 94 3.67 -2.66 -11.45
C LEU A 94 2.17 -2.85 -11.21
N ASN A 95 1.81 -3.34 -10.02
CA ASN A 95 0.40 -3.52 -9.66
C ASN A 95 -0.31 -2.17 -9.53
N HIS A 96 0.36 -1.14 -9.00
CA HIS A 96 -0.21 0.21 -8.95
C HIS A 96 -0.48 0.78 -10.34
N ARG A 97 0.47 0.65 -11.27
CA ARG A 97 0.30 1.09 -12.66
C ARG A 97 -0.86 0.36 -13.33
N LYS A 98 -1.00 -0.95 -13.11
CA LYS A 98 -2.16 -1.72 -13.61
C LYS A 98 -3.49 -1.22 -13.04
N LEU A 99 -3.54 -0.92 -11.74
CA LEU A 99 -4.74 -0.40 -11.09
C LEU A 99 -5.15 0.97 -11.66
N THR A 100 -4.18 1.81 -11.98
CA THR A 100 -4.37 3.19 -12.45
C THR A 100 -4.35 3.33 -13.96
N TYR A 101 -4.46 2.21 -14.68
CA TYR A 101 -4.44 2.16 -16.16
C TYR A 101 -3.19 2.80 -16.79
N ASP A 102 -2.08 2.87 -16.04
CA ASP A 102 -0.83 3.53 -16.41
C ASP A 102 -1.03 4.98 -16.89
N CYS A 103 -2.08 5.65 -16.38
CA CYS A 103 -2.48 6.97 -16.85
C CYS A 103 -1.67 8.09 -16.19
N ALA A 104 -1.27 9.07 -17.01
CA ALA A 104 -0.65 10.30 -16.55
C ALA A 104 -1.72 11.27 -15.99
N ALA A 105 -2.24 10.95 -14.80
CA ALA A 105 -3.17 11.81 -14.06
C ALA A 105 -2.40 12.76 -13.12
N PRO A 106 -3.00 13.90 -12.74
CA PRO A 106 -2.46 14.76 -11.68
C PRO A 106 -2.22 13.99 -10.38
N ALA A 107 -1.18 14.35 -9.63
CA ALA A 107 -0.84 13.71 -8.36
C ALA A 107 -1.89 13.92 -7.27
N SER A 108 -2.66 15.01 -7.39
CA SER A 108 -3.83 15.31 -6.55
C SER A 108 -5.06 14.44 -6.86
N THR A 109 -5.07 13.71 -7.99
CA THR A 109 -6.20 12.86 -8.38
C THR A 109 -6.50 11.84 -7.28
N PRO A 110 -7.72 11.80 -6.74
CA PRO A 110 -8.13 10.80 -5.75
C PRO A 110 -7.89 9.38 -6.24
N PHE A 111 -7.45 8.49 -5.34
CA PHE A 111 -7.07 7.13 -5.71
C PHE A 111 -8.27 6.29 -6.19
N ASP A 112 -9.44 6.48 -5.59
CA ASP A 112 -10.71 5.90 -6.01
C ASP A 112 -11.09 6.29 -7.45
N GLN A 113 -10.90 7.56 -7.81
CA GLN A 113 -11.08 8.04 -9.18
C GLN A 113 -10.07 7.41 -10.14
N ALA A 114 -8.81 7.28 -9.71
CA ALA A 114 -7.73 6.76 -10.55
C ALA A 114 -7.87 5.26 -10.88
N ILE A 115 -8.47 4.46 -9.99
CA ILE A 115 -8.71 3.02 -10.23
C ILE A 115 -10.06 2.72 -10.90
N GLY A 116 -10.86 3.75 -11.17
CA GLY A 116 -12.10 3.67 -11.95
C GLY A 116 -13.09 2.62 -11.41
N PRO A 117 -13.57 1.69 -12.26
CA PRO A 117 -14.52 0.64 -11.86
C PRO A 117 -14.09 -0.20 -10.64
N MET A 118 -12.79 -0.29 -10.34
CA MET A 118 -12.29 -0.99 -9.15
C MET A 118 -12.62 -0.28 -7.83
N ALA A 119 -13.06 0.98 -7.87
CA ALA A 119 -13.53 1.72 -6.70
C ALA A 119 -15.06 1.76 -6.57
N SER A 120 -15.79 1.52 -7.64
CA SER A 120 -17.23 1.83 -7.69
C SER A 120 -18.14 0.68 -8.10
N SER A 121 -17.60 -0.42 -8.63
CA SER A 121 -18.43 -1.55 -9.10
C SER A 121 -18.92 -2.39 -7.92
N ALA A 122 -20.20 -2.77 -7.96
CA ALA A 122 -20.79 -3.62 -6.94
C ALA A 122 -20.06 -4.98 -6.84
N GLY A 123 -19.80 -5.41 -5.60
CA GLY A 123 -19.12 -6.69 -5.33
C GLY A 123 -17.59 -6.67 -5.49
N VAL A 124 -16.98 -5.52 -5.79
CA VAL A 124 -15.52 -5.39 -5.75
C VAL A 124 -15.04 -5.27 -4.28
N PRO A 125 -13.92 -5.89 -3.90
CA PRO A 125 -13.34 -5.76 -2.56
C PRO A 125 -12.84 -4.33 -2.28
N LYS A 126 -12.59 -4.03 -1.00
CA LYS A 126 -11.76 -2.86 -0.64
C LYS A 126 -10.36 -3.04 -1.26
N VAL A 127 -9.81 -2.00 -1.88
CA VAL A 127 -8.53 -2.06 -2.59
C VAL A 127 -7.47 -1.24 -1.89
N VAL A 128 -6.30 -1.83 -1.68
CA VAL A 128 -5.13 -1.17 -1.09
C VAL A 128 -3.98 -1.32 -2.06
N SER A 129 -3.23 -0.25 -2.30
CA SER A 129 -1.97 -0.26 -3.03
C SER A 129 -0.85 0.15 -2.09
N LEU A 130 0.07 -0.79 -1.84
CA LEU A 130 1.28 -0.56 -1.06
C LEU A 130 2.46 -0.51 -2.02
N ARG A 131 2.94 0.68 -2.35
CA ARG A 131 3.96 0.84 -3.40
C ARG A 131 5.13 1.70 -2.97
N THR A 132 6.31 1.29 -3.40
CA THR A 132 7.43 2.21 -3.62
C THR A 132 7.25 2.83 -5.00
N ILE A 133 7.42 4.15 -5.11
CA ILE A 133 7.26 4.89 -6.36
C ILE A 133 8.47 4.63 -7.26
N LYS A 134 8.23 3.95 -8.40
CA LYS A 134 9.26 3.59 -9.39
C LYS A 134 8.82 3.89 -10.83
N SER A 135 7.78 4.71 -10.99
CA SER A 135 7.22 5.13 -12.28
C SER A 135 6.65 6.54 -12.22
N ASP A 136 6.42 7.13 -13.40
CA ASP A 136 5.88 8.49 -13.55
C ASP A 136 4.43 8.62 -13.04
N VAL A 137 3.71 7.50 -12.94
CA VAL A 137 2.32 7.46 -12.50
C VAL A 137 2.25 7.71 -11.00
N VAL A 138 1.72 8.86 -10.61
CA VAL A 138 1.54 9.27 -9.22
C VAL A 138 0.14 9.87 -9.07
N VAL A 139 -0.64 9.32 -8.14
CA VAL A 139 -2.00 9.73 -7.79
C VAL A 139 -2.23 9.48 -6.29
N GLY A 140 -3.27 10.06 -5.72
CA GLY A 140 -3.68 9.82 -4.34
C GLY A 140 -2.78 10.48 -3.29
N LEU A 141 -2.07 11.57 -3.65
CA LEU A 141 -1.26 12.35 -2.69
C LEU A 141 -2.07 13.40 -1.92
N GLY A 142 -3.40 13.39 -2.05
CA GLY A 142 -4.30 14.36 -1.43
C GLY A 142 -4.37 15.70 -2.18
N PRO A 143 -5.09 16.70 -1.64
CA PRO A 143 -5.35 17.97 -2.32
C PRO A 143 -4.09 18.74 -2.73
N ASP A 144 -3.04 18.67 -1.90
CA ASP A 144 -1.74 19.32 -2.16
C ASP A 144 -0.76 18.42 -2.93
N GLY A 145 -1.26 17.33 -3.52
CA GLY A 145 -0.46 16.33 -4.22
C GLY A 145 0.32 16.90 -5.40
N ASP A 146 -0.32 17.78 -6.18
CA ASP A 146 0.33 18.43 -7.34
C ASP A 146 1.44 19.38 -6.90
N VAL A 147 1.20 20.17 -5.84
CA VAL A 147 2.22 21.07 -5.26
C VAL A 147 3.42 20.27 -4.77
N THR A 148 3.17 19.13 -4.12
CA THR A 148 4.21 18.22 -3.65
C THR A 148 5.01 17.64 -4.81
N ALA A 149 4.34 17.17 -5.86
CA ALA A 149 4.98 16.63 -7.05
C ALA A 149 5.83 17.68 -7.78
N GLU A 150 5.30 18.90 -7.97
CA GLU A 150 6.03 20.01 -8.61
C GLU A 150 7.27 20.44 -7.82
N ARG A 151 7.18 20.46 -6.48
CA ARG A 151 8.33 20.75 -5.62
C ARG A 151 9.41 19.69 -5.81
N LEU A 152 9.05 18.41 -5.75
CA LEU A 152 9.99 17.30 -5.93
C LEU A 152 10.57 17.24 -7.34
N ASP A 153 9.80 17.60 -8.37
CA ASP A 153 10.30 17.70 -9.75
C ASP A 153 11.41 18.77 -9.88
N LYS A 154 11.41 19.81 -9.04
CA LYS A 154 12.45 20.85 -8.98
C LYS A 154 13.62 20.47 -8.08
N GLU A 155 13.34 19.92 -6.91
CA GLU A 155 14.34 19.65 -5.87
C GLU A 155 15.08 18.34 -6.08
N GLU A 156 14.41 17.30 -6.59
CA GLU A 156 14.94 15.95 -6.77
C GLU A 156 14.59 15.37 -8.16
N PRO A 157 15.29 15.79 -9.23
CA PRO A 157 15.07 15.25 -10.56
C PRO A 157 15.17 13.71 -10.58
N GLY A 158 14.13 13.04 -11.09
CA GLY A 158 14.07 11.58 -11.13
C GLY A 158 13.52 10.91 -9.86
N TRP A 159 12.97 11.67 -8.91
CA TRP A 159 12.38 11.11 -7.68
C TRP A 159 11.33 10.01 -7.95
N LYS A 160 10.54 10.14 -9.02
CA LYS A 160 9.50 9.18 -9.44
C LYS A 160 10.04 7.80 -9.84
N ILE A 161 11.31 7.70 -10.24
CA ILE A 161 11.95 6.44 -10.65
C ILE A 161 13.09 6.02 -9.71
N SER A 162 13.35 6.81 -8.66
CA SER A 162 14.45 6.59 -7.73
C SER A 162 14.23 5.39 -6.81
N GLY A 163 12.98 4.98 -6.57
CA GLY A 163 12.62 4.01 -5.55
C GLY A 163 12.77 4.52 -4.11
N LYS A 164 13.04 5.82 -3.91
CA LYS A 164 13.22 6.44 -2.59
C LYS A 164 11.89 6.72 -1.88
N TYR A 165 10.86 7.09 -2.65
CA TYR A 165 9.57 7.53 -2.13
C TYR A 165 8.55 6.40 -2.10
N VAL A 166 7.62 6.48 -1.15
CA VAL A 166 6.59 5.47 -0.91
C VAL A 166 5.21 6.14 -0.98
N GLY A 167 4.26 5.47 -1.62
CA GLY A 167 2.86 5.88 -1.67
C GLY A 167 1.97 4.74 -1.21
N PHE A 168 1.14 5.00 -0.22
CA PHE A 168 0.06 4.12 0.19
C PHE A 168 -1.24 4.70 -0.35
N GLY A 169 -1.92 3.96 -1.23
CA GLY A 169 -3.26 4.30 -1.71
C GLY A 169 -4.27 3.34 -1.11
N VAL A 170 -5.35 3.82 -0.52
CA VAL A 170 -6.48 2.98 -0.13
C VAL A 170 -7.73 3.52 -0.78
N SER A 171 -8.48 2.65 -1.46
CA SER A 171 -9.79 2.96 -2.02
C SER A 171 -10.83 2.14 -1.29
N PHE A 172 -11.84 2.85 -0.80
CA PHE A 172 -13.00 2.25 -0.16
C PHE A 172 -14.16 2.26 -1.12
N ILE A 173 -14.89 1.16 -1.17
CA ILE A 173 -16.22 1.14 -1.78
C ILE A 173 -17.20 1.39 -0.64
N GLU A 174 -17.92 2.51 -0.68
CA GLU A 174 -19.05 2.72 0.22
C GLU A 174 -20.15 1.71 -0.13
N GLY A 175 -20.57 0.88 0.83
CA GLY A 175 -21.79 0.08 0.70
C GLY A 175 -21.67 -1.45 0.69
N ASN A 176 -20.53 -2.04 1.07
CA ASN A 176 -20.43 -3.49 1.38
C ASN A 176 -20.34 -3.75 2.89
#